data_AF-A0A944X7G8-F1
#
_entry.id   AF-A0A944X7G8-F1
#
_cell.length_a   1.000
_cell.length_b   1.000
_cell.length_c   1.000
_cell.angle_alpha   90.00
_cell.angle_beta   90.00
_cell.angle_gamma   90.00
#
_symmetry.space_group_name_H-M   'P 1'
#
loop_
_entity.id
_entity.type
_entity.pdbx_description
1 polymer ?
#
loop_
_entity_poly.entity_id
_entity_poly.type
_entity_poly.pdbx_seq_one_letter_code
_entity_poly.pdbx_strand_id
1 'polypeptide(L)'
;YERTPGETDEVHAECLALLCGVVERQDLEQKEKFDALVAAMGEVASRFARIPADYKKGRPLISVVGEIYCRMDSFTNADLIRRIERLGGEAWLAGMAEWIFFVNFMERMNRRAQGEKWSKAMVKSYVREHFQSRDEHRLVAPLHDRFVGYEEAAQTSDLADPAATYLPYQGAQGEMVLSVGGIIHMHGKGADGAIDISPFSCMNGIICEAVYPRVSRDLDNLPIRVFYFDGTDRDHDRDVEIFLELANTYRRRKKVPRVYPDRFTD
;
A
#
# COMPACT_ATOMS: atom_id res chain seq x y z
N TYR A 1 15.34 11.14 1.56
CA TYR A 1 15.35 10.74 2.97
C TYR A 1 15.66 11.93 3.84
N GLU A 2 14.95 12.05 4.96
CA GLU A 2 15.10 13.15 5.91
C GLU A 2 16.58 13.39 6.29
N ARG A 3 16.93 14.65 6.50
CA ARG A 3 18.30 15.04 6.92
C ARG A 3 18.50 14.84 8.42
N THR A 4 17.45 15.02 9.20
CA THR A 4 17.43 14.81 10.65
C THR A 4 16.60 13.56 10.93
N PRO A 5 17.21 12.47 11.42
CA PRO A 5 16.46 11.26 11.75
C PRO A 5 15.33 11.53 12.75
N GLY A 6 14.11 11.08 12.45
CA GLY A 6 12.93 11.22 13.29
C GLY A 6 12.07 12.46 13.02
N GLU A 7 12.54 13.43 12.23
CA GLU A 7 11.78 14.65 11.92
C GLU A 7 10.48 14.34 11.16
N THR A 8 10.55 13.37 10.22
CA THR A 8 9.35 12.89 9.49
C THR A 8 8.35 12.23 10.43
N ASP A 9 8.82 11.60 11.50
CA ASP A 9 7.99 10.86 12.45
C ASP A 9 7.24 11.80 13.38
N GLU A 10 7.93 12.85 13.84
CA GLU A 10 7.34 13.96 14.57
C GLU A 10 6.26 14.65 13.73
N VAL A 11 6.58 15.04 12.49
CA VAL A 11 5.59 15.67 11.59
C VAL A 11 4.42 14.74 11.30
N HIS A 12 4.66 13.44 11.10
CA HIS A 12 3.61 12.45 10.92
C HIS A 12 2.68 12.38 12.14
N ALA A 13 3.24 12.32 13.36
CA ALA A 13 2.46 12.29 14.60
C ALA A 13 1.61 13.55 14.79
N GLU A 14 2.17 14.73 14.49
CA GLU A 14 1.42 15.99 14.53
C GLU A 14 0.28 16.02 13.50
N CYS A 15 0.54 15.55 12.29
CA CYS A 15 -0.45 15.46 11.21
C CYS A 15 -1.58 14.48 11.58
N LEU A 16 -1.25 13.35 12.19
CA LEU A 16 -2.23 12.40 12.70
C LEU A 16 -3.09 13.04 13.79
N ALA A 17 -2.49 13.75 14.75
CA ALA A 17 -3.21 14.47 15.79
C ALA A 17 -4.13 15.55 15.20
N LEU A 18 -3.70 16.27 14.16
CA LEU A 18 -4.53 17.23 13.43
C LEU A 18 -5.77 16.56 12.83
N LEU A 19 -5.59 15.44 12.12
CA LEU A 19 -6.70 14.70 11.50
C LEU A 19 -7.66 14.12 12.56
N CYS A 20 -7.12 13.51 13.62
CA CYS A 20 -7.91 13.01 14.75
C CYS A 20 -8.73 14.14 15.39
N GLY A 21 -8.12 15.31 15.61
CA GLY A 21 -8.81 16.47 16.16
C GLY A 21 -10.00 16.91 15.30
N VAL A 22 -9.91 16.84 13.97
CA VAL A 22 -11.05 17.11 13.07
C VAL A 22 -12.14 16.04 13.22
N VAL A 23 -11.76 14.76 13.31
CA VAL A 23 -12.71 13.65 13.47
C VAL A 23 -13.45 13.73 14.81
N GLU A 24 -12.75 14.08 15.89
CA GLU A 24 -13.26 14.15 17.26
C GLU A 24 -14.28 15.29 17.48
N ARG A 25 -14.25 16.34 16.65
CA ARG A 25 -15.20 17.46 16.74
C ARG A 25 -16.65 16.99 16.67
N GLN A 26 -17.42 17.27 17.71
CA GLN A 26 -18.84 16.94 17.81
C GLN A 26 -19.74 18.10 17.37
N ASP A 27 -19.16 19.27 17.13
CA ASP A 27 -19.85 20.53 16.81
C ASP A 27 -19.95 20.80 15.30
N LEU A 28 -19.48 19.87 14.45
CA LEU A 28 -19.57 19.95 13.00
C LEU A 28 -20.52 18.89 12.46
N GLU A 29 -21.30 19.27 11.45
CA GLU A 29 -22.02 18.32 10.62
C GLU A 29 -21.06 17.44 9.81
N GLN A 30 -21.50 16.27 9.35
CA GLN A 30 -20.63 15.31 8.64
C GLN A 30 -19.95 15.92 7.40
N LYS A 31 -20.69 16.73 6.63
CA LYS A 31 -20.15 17.38 5.43
C LYS A 31 -19.07 18.42 5.78
N GLU A 32 -19.31 19.23 6.80
CA GLU A 32 -18.36 20.25 7.26
C GLU A 32 -17.09 19.60 7.82
N LYS A 33 -17.26 18.49 8.56
CA LYS A 33 -16.16 17.67 9.04
C LYS A 33 -15.33 17.10 7.87
N PHE A 34 -15.98 16.60 6.83
CA PHE A 34 -15.28 16.12 5.65
C PHE A 34 -14.52 17.23 4.91
N ASP A 35 -15.14 18.40 4.71
CA ASP A 35 -14.48 19.54 4.09
C ASP A 35 -13.28 20.04 4.93
N ALA A 36 -13.39 19.99 6.26
CA ALA A 36 -12.29 20.26 7.18
C ALA A 36 -11.17 19.21 7.08
N LEU A 37 -11.50 17.93 6.89
CA LEU A 37 -10.49 16.88 6.65
C LEU A 37 -9.73 17.13 5.34
N VAL A 38 -10.42 17.49 4.25
CA VAL A 38 -9.77 17.83 2.98
C VAL A 38 -8.83 19.04 3.14
N ALA A 39 -9.25 20.07 3.88
CA ALA A 39 -8.39 21.21 4.19
C ALA A 39 -7.17 20.80 5.04
N ALA A 40 -7.37 19.94 6.04
CA ALA A 40 -6.29 19.40 6.86
C ALA A 40 -5.29 18.58 6.02
N MET A 41 -5.74 17.80 5.03
CA MET A 41 -4.85 17.09 4.10
C MET A 41 -3.98 18.05 3.28
N GLY A 42 -4.47 19.24 2.95
CA GLY A 42 -3.64 20.31 2.36
C GLY A 42 -2.54 20.81 3.29
N GLU A 43 -2.86 20.97 4.58
CA GLU A 43 -1.87 21.31 5.61
C GLU A 43 -0.84 20.18 5.81
N VAL A 44 -1.29 18.92 5.82
CA VAL A 44 -0.41 17.74 5.85
C VAL A 44 0.58 17.79 4.67
N ALA A 45 0.09 18.01 3.45
CA ALA A 45 0.95 18.12 2.27
C ALA A 45 2.00 19.23 2.41
N SER A 46 1.60 20.40 2.91
CA SER A 46 2.48 21.54 3.19
C SER A 46 3.54 21.23 4.25
N ARG A 47 3.17 20.58 5.36
CA ARG A 47 4.11 20.20 6.43
C ARG A 47 5.16 19.22 5.94
N PHE A 48 4.74 18.14 5.27
CA PHE A 48 5.67 17.18 4.67
C PHE A 48 6.54 17.79 3.56
N ALA A 49 6.13 18.91 2.95
CA ALA A 49 6.94 19.67 1.98
C ALA A 49 8.04 20.51 2.61
N ARG A 50 7.94 20.83 3.89
CA ARG A 50 8.95 21.62 4.60
C ARG A 50 10.07 20.78 5.21
N ILE A 51 9.87 19.47 5.37
CA ILE A 51 10.87 18.56 5.93
C ILE A 51 12.11 18.57 5.02
N PRO A 52 13.29 18.98 5.54
CA PRO A 52 14.53 18.90 4.78
C PRO A 52 14.88 17.44 4.48
N ALA A 53 14.89 17.08 3.20
CA ALA A 53 15.21 15.73 2.75
C ALA A 53 16.21 15.73 1.59
N ASP A 54 16.98 14.64 1.49
CA ASP A 54 17.87 14.33 0.38
C ASP A 54 17.13 13.43 -0.63
N TYR A 55 16.76 13.98 -1.78
CA TYR A 55 15.99 13.29 -2.81
C TYR A 55 16.89 12.65 -3.87
N LYS A 56 17.88 11.87 -3.44
CA LYS A 56 18.77 11.13 -4.35
C LYS A 56 18.09 9.89 -4.92
N LYS A 57 18.24 9.69 -6.23
CA LYS A 57 17.84 8.45 -6.91
C LYS A 57 18.76 7.29 -6.53
N GLY A 58 18.30 6.06 -6.80
CA GLY A 58 19.15 4.87 -6.70
C GLY A 58 19.05 4.09 -5.39
N ARG A 59 18.03 4.33 -4.57
CA ARG A 59 17.61 3.41 -3.50
C ARG A 59 16.63 2.38 -4.07
N PRO A 60 16.73 1.08 -3.70
CA PRO A 60 15.78 0.08 -4.16
C PRO A 60 14.39 0.38 -3.57
N LEU A 61 13.38 0.44 -4.43
CA LEU A 61 11.98 0.62 -4.04
C LEU A 61 11.36 -0.73 -3.70
N ILE A 62 10.95 -0.92 -2.44
CA ILE A 62 10.41 -2.16 -1.93
C ILE A 62 8.91 -2.00 -1.71
N SER A 63 8.12 -2.77 -2.45
CA SER A 63 6.69 -2.92 -2.21
C SER A 63 6.46 -3.62 -0.87
N VAL A 64 5.58 -3.09 -0.04
CA VAL A 64 5.18 -3.69 1.24
C VAL A 64 3.68 -3.99 1.16
N VAL A 65 3.36 -5.26 0.97
CA VAL A 65 2.01 -5.81 0.92
C VAL A 65 1.78 -6.77 2.09
N GLY A 66 0.67 -7.50 2.08
CA GLY A 66 0.33 -8.48 3.10
C GLY A 66 -0.93 -8.09 3.87
N GLU A 67 -1.09 -8.69 5.04
CA GLU A 67 -2.25 -8.51 5.90
C GLU A 67 -2.31 -7.07 6.44
N ILE A 68 -3.48 -6.46 6.32
CA ILE A 68 -3.70 -5.02 6.51
C ILE A 68 -3.37 -4.61 7.95
N TYR A 69 -3.79 -5.40 8.94
CA TYR A 69 -3.52 -5.07 10.34
C TYR A 69 -2.01 -5.11 10.65
N CYS A 70 -1.32 -6.19 10.29
CA CYS A 70 0.11 -6.34 10.51
C CYS A 70 0.94 -5.27 9.80
N ARG A 71 0.59 -4.89 8.57
CA ARG A 71 1.39 -3.93 7.80
C ARG A 71 1.20 -2.47 8.22
N MET A 72 0.10 -2.13 8.91
CA MET A 72 -0.20 -0.76 9.35
C MET A 72 0.26 -0.43 10.77
N ASP A 73 0.60 -1.43 11.57
CA ASP A 73 1.01 -1.25 12.96
C ASP A 73 2.48 -1.66 13.14
N SER A 74 3.27 -0.74 13.69
CA SER A 74 4.73 -0.90 13.81
C SER A 74 5.12 -2.02 14.79
N PHE A 75 4.29 -2.27 15.80
CA PHE A 75 4.50 -3.37 16.74
C PHE A 75 4.32 -4.73 16.06
N THR A 76 3.30 -4.87 15.21
CA THR A 76 2.94 -6.13 14.53
C THR A 76 3.66 -6.37 13.21
N ASN A 77 4.55 -5.47 12.79
CA ASN A 77 5.53 -5.72 11.73
C ASN A 77 6.99 -5.63 12.18
N ALA A 78 7.27 -5.56 13.49
CA ALA A 78 8.63 -5.45 14.03
C ALA A 78 9.45 -4.29 13.40
N ASP A 79 8.79 -3.16 13.13
CA ASP A 79 9.35 -1.97 12.48
C ASP A 79 9.96 -2.23 11.09
N LEU A 80 9.44 -3.20 10.34
CA LEU A 80 10.05 -3.65 9.08
C LEU A 80 10.24 -2.52 8.06
N ILE A 81 9.27 -1.60 7.98
CA ILE A 81 9.35 -0.40 7.14
C ILE A 81 10.60 0.41 7.52
N ARG A 82 10.81 0.69 8.80
CA ARG A 82 11.99 1.44 9.29
C ARG A 82 13.28 0.70 9.07
N ARG A 83 13.28 -0.62 9.15
CA ARG A 83 14.47 -1.45 8.86
C ARG A 83 14.85 -1.33 7.38
N ILE A 84 13.89 -1.43 6.46
CA ILE A 84 14.11 -1.22 5.02
C ILE A 84 14.75 0.16 4.78
N GLU A 85 14.18 1.20 5.38
CA GLU A 85 14.66 2.57 5.21
C GLU A 85 16.06 2.79 5.81
N ARG A 86 16.31 2.26 7.02
CA ARG A 86 17.61 2.35 7.68
C ARG A 86 18.71 1.64 6.88
N LEU A 87 18.40 0.50 6.28
CA LEU A 87 19.32 -0.31 5.48
C LEU A 87 19.47 0.16 4.03
N GLY A 88 18.95 1.36 3.69
CA GLY A 88 19.19 1.98 2.39
C GLY A 88 18.10 1.74 1.34
N GLY A 89 17.04 1.03 1.68
CA GLY A 89 15.86 0.85 0.83
C GLY A 89 14.87 2.00 0.94
N GLU A 90 13.83 1.93 0.14
CA GLU A 90 12.67 2.80 0.21
C GLU A 90 11.41 1.94 0.24
N ALA A 91 10.54 2.13 1.23
CA ALA A 91 9.37 1.29 1.40
C ALA A 91 8.12 1.96 0.80
N TRP A 92 7.38 1.22 -0.02
CA TRP A 92 6.07 1.62 -0.52
C TRP A 92 5.00 0.69 0.04
N LEU A 93 4.31 1.17 1.06
CA LEU A 93 3.23 0.45 1.74
C LEU A 93 1.93 0.54 0.92
N ALA A 94 1.29 -0.62 0.68
CA ALA A 94 -0.03 -0.68 0.06
C ALA A 94 -1.09 0.00 0.95
N GLY A 95 -1.83 0.96 0.38
CA GLY A 95 -2.82 1.76 1.11
C GLY A 95 -3.99 0.94 1.67
N MET A 96 -4.56 1.37 2.81
CA MET A 96 -5.74 0.72 3.43
C MET A 96 -6.99 0.78 2.53
N ALA A 97 -7.10 1.82 1.68
CA ALA A 97 -8.26 2.05 0.84
C ALA A 97 -8.52 0.89 -0.14
N GLU A 98 -7.47 0.19 -0.58
CA GLU A 98 -7.59 -0.96 -1.50
C GLU A 98 -8.55 -2.03 -0.96
N TRP A 99 -8.54 -2.26 0.36
CA TRP A 99 -9.42 -3.24 1.02
C TRP A 99 -10.86 -2.79 1.05
N ILE A 100 -11.11 -1.51 1.33
CA ILE A 100 -12.46 -0.94 1.37
C ILE A 100 -13.11 -1.11 -0.01
N PHE A 101 -12.39 -0.79 -1.09
CA PHE A 101 -12.89 -0.99 -2.44
C PHE A 101 -12.97 -2.46 -2.84
N PHE A 102 -12.05 -3.30 -2.35
CA PHE A 102 -12.12 -4.75 -2.57
C PHE A 102 -13.36 -5.38 -1.96
N VAL A 103 -13.75 -4.99 -0.74
CA VAL A 103 -14.98 -5.45 -0.11
C VAL A 103 -16.21 -5.03 -0.94
N ASN A 104 -16.24 -3.80 -1.47
CA ASN A 104 -17.30 -3.35 -2.37
C ASN A 104 -17.36 -4.17 -3.67
N PHE A 105 -16.19 -4.45 -4.25
CA PHE A 105 -16.05 -5.28 -5.45
C PHE A 105 -16.58 -6.69 -5.22
N MET A 106 -16.19 -7.33 -4.12
CA MET A 106 -16.62 -8.67 -3.74
C MET A 106 -18.12 -8.72 -3.42
N GLU A 107 -18.67 -7.71 -2.73
CA GLU A 107 -20.12 -7.62 -2.49
C GLU A 107 -20.89 -7.62 -3.82
N ARG A 108 -20.47 -6.79 -4.79
CA ARG A 108 -21.10 -6.74 -6.12
C ARG A 108 -20.96 -8.05 -6.87
N MET A 109 -19.79 -8.67 -6.83
CA MET A 109 -19.55 -9.96 -7.47
C MET A 109 -20.47 -11.05 -6.89
N ASN A 110 -20.55 -11.16 -5.57
CA ASN A 110 -21.39 -12.14 -4.89
C ASN A 110 -22.88 -11.94 -5.21
N ARG A 111 -23.36 -10.69 -5.24
CA ARG A 111 -24.75 -10.38 -5.65
C ARG A 111 -25.03 -10.78 -7.10
N ARG A 112 -24.09 -10.52 -8.02
CA ARG A 112 -24.23 -10.93 -9.43
C ARG A 112 -24.28 -12.46 -9.55
N ALA A 113 -23.45 -13.18 -8.79
CA ALA A 113 -23.43 -14.64 -8.76
C ALA A 113 -24.76 -15.23 -8.24
N GLN A 114 -25.43 -14.52 -7.32
CA GLN A 114 -26.77 -14.87 -6.82
C GLN A 114 -27.92 -14.45 -7.76
N GLY A 115 -27.62 -13.88 -8.93
CA GLY A 115 -28.63 -13.46 -9.92
C GLY A 115 -29.24 -12.08 -9.67
N GLU A 116 -28.80 -11.34 -8.65
CA GLU A 116 -29.32 -10.02 -8.29
C GLU A 116 -28.71 -8.89 -9.16
N LYS A 117 -28.91 -8.93 -10.48
CA LYS A 117 -28.30 -7.93 -11.38
C LYS A 117 -28.92 -6.52 -11.28
N TRP A 118 -30.19 -6.43 -10.88
CA TRP A 118 -30.98 -5.19 -10.89
C TRP A 118 -31.75 -4.97 -9.59
N SER A 119 -31.15 -5.28 -8.43
CA SER A 119 -31.76 -5.07 -7.13
C SER A 119 -31.52 -3.65 -6.59
N LYS A 120 -32.40 -3.16 -5.70
CA LYS A 120 -32.16 -1.90 -4.96
C LYS A 120 -30.83 -1.92 -4.21
N ALA A 121 -30.42 -3.09 -3.72
CA ALA A 121 -29.15 -3.29 -3.05
C ALA A 121 -27.97 -3.09 -4.00
N MET A 122 -28.04 -3.64 -5.22
CA MET A 122 -27.01 -3.44 -6.25
C MET A 122 -26.82 -1.94 -6.58
N VAL A 123 -27.91 -1.20 -6.80
CA VAL A 123 -27.86 0.25 -7.05
C VAL A 123 -27.24 0.98 -5.86
N LYS A 124 -27.61 0.64 -4.63
CA LYS A 124 -27.04 1.21 -3.42
C LYS A 124 -25.52 0.98 -3.34
N SER A 125 -25.03 -0.20 -3.70
CA SER A 125 -23.59 -0.50 -3.71
C SER A 125 -22.83 0.37 -4.70
N TYR A 126 -23.36 0.58 -5.93
CA TYR A 126 -22.73 1.48 -6.91
C TYR A 126 -22.71 2.94 -6.44
N VAL A 127 -23.82 3.42 -5.89
CA VAL A 127 -23.89 4.79 -5.36
C VAL A 127 -22.88 4.96 -4.22
N ARG A 128 -22.83 4.01 -3.29
CA ARG A 128 -21.86 4.02 -2.17
C ARG A 128 -20.42 4.12 -2.66
N GLU A 129 -20.03 3.28 -3.61
CA GLU A 129 -18.67 3.29 -4.16
C GLU A 129 -18.35 4.56 -4.93
N HIS A 130 -19.31 5.12 -5.67
CA HIS A 130 -19.12 6.40 -6.35
C HIS A 130 -18.81 7.52 -5.35
N PHE A 131 -19.55 7.61 -4.24
CA PHE A 131 -19.27 8.58 -3.18
C PHE A 131 -17.93 8.30 -2.48
N GLN A 132 -17.64 7.04 -2.12
CA GLN A 132 -16.37 6.67 -1.49
C GLN A 132 -15.16 6.99 -2.36
N SER A 133 -15.21 6.67 -3.66
CA SER A 133 -14.14 7.00 -4.60
C SER A 133 -14.00 8.51 -4.77
N ARG A 134 -15.11 9.24 -4.91
CA ARG A 134 -15.07 10.71 -4.96
C ARG A 134 -14.42 11.30 -3.71
N ASP A 135 -14.77 10.81 -2.54
CA ASP A 135 -14.27 11.31 -1.26
C ASP A 135 -12.78 10.99 -1.09
N GLU A 136 -12.34 9.77 -1.43
CA GLU A 136 -10.92 9.40 -1.50
C GLU A 136 -10.13 10.35 -2.41
N HIS A 137 -10.61 10.59 -3.64
CA HIS A 137 -9.94 11.50 -4.58
C HIS A 137 -9.80 12.91 -3.99
N ARG A 138 -10.80 13.39 -3.27
CA ARG A 138 -10.74 14.70 -2.60
C ARG A 138 -9.74 14.74 -1.46
N LEU A 139 -9.61 13.65 -0.68
CA LEU A 139 -8.65 13.55 0.41
C LEU A 139 -7.20 13.42 -0.10
N VAL A 140 -6.99 12.71 -1.20
CA VAL A 140 -5.66 12.46 -1.79
C VAL A 140 -5.19 13.59 -2.70
N ALA A 141 -6.10 14.36 -3.30
CA ALA A 141 -5.78 15.43 -4.25
C ALA A 141 -4.66 16.38 -3.78
N PRO A 142 -4.59 16.85 -2.52
CA PRO A 142 -3.50 17.72 -2.07
C PRO A 142 -2.11 17.07 -2.08
N LEU A 143 -2.03 15.74 -2.10
CA LEU A 143 -0.79 14.96 -2.15
C LEU A 143 -0.49 14.38 -3.55
N HIS A 144 -1.32 14.66 -4.56
CA HIS A 144 -1.20 14.06 -5.89
C HIS A 144 0.22 14.15 -6.46
N ASP A 145 0.81 15.34 -6.48
CA ASP A 145 2.16 15.56 -7.02
C ASP A 145 3.25 14.82 -6.24
N ARG A 146 2.96 14.46 -4.99
CA ARG A 146 3.88 13.69 -4.15
C ARG A 146 3.83 12.19 -4.44
N PHE A 147 2.70 11.68 -4.92
CA PHE A 147 2.49 10.27 -5.19
C PHE A 147 2.74 9.89 -6.66
N VAL A 148 3.28 10.79 -7.49
CA VAL A 148 3.73 10.45 -8.85
C VAL A 148 4.75 9.31 -8.80
N GLY A 149 4.48 8.20 -9.48
CA GLY A 149 5.27 6.97 -9.43
C GLY A 149 4.94 6.01 -8.26
N TYR A 150 4.02 6.41 -7.38
CA TYR A 150 3.47 5.63 -6.27
C TYR A 150 1.94 5.63 -6.30
N GLU A 151 1.35 5.79 -7.49
CA GLU A 151 -0.09 5.87 -7.61
C GLU A 151 -0.68 4.51 -7.24
N GLU A 152 -1.60 4.54 -6.27
CA GLU A 152 -2.43 3.40 -5.92
C GLU A 152 -3.28 2.97 -7.14
N ALA A 153 -3.77 1.73 -7.11
CA ALA A 153 -4.65 1.23 -8.15
C ALA A 153 -5.91 2.09 -8.27
N ALA A 154 -6.23 2.53 -9.49
CA ALA A 154 -7.40 3.38 -9.73
C ALA A 154 -8.71 2.62 -9.53
N GLN A 155 -8.70 1.32 -9.80
CA GLN A 155 -9.82 0.42 -9.60
C GLN A 155 -9.35 -0.88 -8.97
N THR A 156 -10.22 -1.51 -8.18
CA THR A 156 -9.94 -2.84 -7.61
C THR A 156 -9.62 -3.89 -8.68
N SER A 157 -10.21 -3.79 -9.88
CA SER A 157 -9.91 -4.69 -11.00
C SER A 157 -8.45 -4.64 -11.43
N ASP A 158 -7.77 -3.50 -11.27
CA ASP A 158 -6.35 -3.35 -11.61
C ASP A 158 -5.45 -4.19 -10.70
N LEU A 159 -5.97 -4.61 -9.53
CA LEU A 159 -5.32 -5.56 -8.62
C LEU A 159 -5.88 -6.98 -8.81
N ALA A 160 -7.20 -7.12 -8.84
CA ALA A 160 -7.88 -8.41 -8.83
C ALA A 160 -7.69 -9.20 -10.13
N ASP A 161 -7.79 -8.56 -11.30
CA ASP A 161 -7.73 -9.25 -12.58
C ASP A 161 -6.33 -9.79 -12.89
N PRO A 162 -5.23 -9.06 -12.67
CA PRO A 162 -3.88 -9.62 -12.80
C PRO A 162 -3.62 -10.76 -11.80
N ALA A 163 -4.10 -10.61 -10.56
CA ALA A 163 -3.96 -11.65 -9.54
C ALA A 163 -4.73 -12.93 -9.88
N ALA A 164 -5.82 -12.85 -10.65
CA ALA A 164 -6.68 -13.98 -11.01
C ALA A 164 -5.94 -15.12 -11.74
N THR A 165 -4.82 -14.83 -12.42
CA THR A 165 -3.95 -15.83 -13.07
C THR A 165 -3.36 -16.82 -12.06
N TYR A 166 -3.13 -16.37 -10.82
CA TYR A 166 -2.53 -17.14 -9.74
C TYR A 166 -3.57 -17.53 -8.69
N LEU A 167 -4.49 -16.61 -8.38
CA LEU A 167 -5.51 -16.71 -7.36
C LEU A 167 -6.86 -16.21 -7.92
N PRO A 168 -7.65 -17.08 -8.60
CA PRO A 168 -8.95 -16.70 -9.10
C PRO A 168 -9.86 -16.22 -7.98
N TYR A 169 -10.15 -14.92 -7.94
CA TYR A 169 -10.86 -14.28 -6.82
C TYR A 169 -12.32 -14.74 -6.64
N GLN A 170 -12.86 -15.51 -7.60
CA GLN A 170 -14.14 -16.20 -7.46
C GLN A 170 -14.08 -17.32 -6.42
N GLY A 171 -12.91 -17.95 -6.23
CA GLY A 171 -12.70 -19.04 -5.25
C GLY A 171 -11.71 -18.68 -4.15
N ALA A 172 -10.64 -17.95 -4.48
CA ALA A 172 -9.66 -17.43 -3.54
C ALA A 172 -10.07 -16.02 -3.10
N GLN A 173 -10.93 -15.93 -2.09
CA GLN A 173 -11.39 -14.64 -1.54
C GLN A 173 -10.48 -14.20 -0.40
N GLY A 174 -10.19 -12.89 -0.31
CA GLY A 174 -9.43 -12.30 0.80
C GLY A 174 -8.24 -11.49 0.34
N GLU A 175 -7.42 -11.07 1.30
CA GLU A 175 -6.28 -10.17 1.08
C GLU A 175 -5.19 -10.77 0.20
N MET A 176 -5.10 -12.10 0.08
CA MET A 176 -4.14 -12.76 -0.82
C MET A 176 -4.26 -12.28 -2.28
N VAL A 177 -5.47 -11.94 -2.73
CA VAL A 177 -5.70 -11.37 -4.06
C VAL A 177 -5.07 -9.97 -4.16
N LEU A 178 -5.21 -9.17 -3.11
CA LEU A 178 -4.63 -7.82 -3.03
C LEU A 178 -3.12 -7.86 -2.87
N SER A 179 -2.56 -8.79 -2.10
CA SER A 179 -1.11 -8.92 -1.97
C SER A 179 -0.47 -9.27 -3.32
N VAL A 180 -1.00 -10.28 -4.03
CA VAL A 180 -0.49 -10.65 -5.35
C VAL A 180 -0.73 -9.52 -6.36
N GLY A 181 -1.93 -8.94 -6.40
CA GLY A 181 -2.29 -7.85 -7.29
C GLY A 181 -1.45 -6.59 -7.06
N GLY A 182 -1.23 -6.24 -5.79
CA GLY A 182 -0.41 -5.11 -5.36
C GLY A 182 1.04 -5.26 -5.78
N ILE A 183 1.63 -6.46 -5.62
CA ILE A 183 2.98 -6.74 -6.12
C ILE A 183 3.05 -6.54 -7.64
N ILE A 184 2.07 -7.05 -8.39
CA ILE A 184 2.04 -6.91 -9.85
C ILE A 184 1.90 -5.43 -10.25
N HIS A 185 1.00 -4.69 -9.59
CA HIS A 185 0.76 -3.26 -9.84
C HIS A 185 2.02 -2.43 -9.55
N MET A 186 2.62 -2.60 -8.36
CA MET A 186 3.81 -1.85 -7.97
C MET A 186 5.06 -2.25 -8.78
N HIS A 187 5.17 -3.52 -9.21
CA HIS A 187 6.19 -3.93 -10.19
C HIS A 187 6.01 -3.17 -11.51
N GLY A 188 4.77 -3.00 -11.99
CA GLY A 188 4.44 -2.20 -13.17
C GLY A 188 4.84 -0.72 -13.05
N LYS A 189 5.06 -0.23 -11.82
CA LYS A 189 5.57 1.12 -11.51
C LYS A 189 7.08 1.16 -11.24
N GLY A 190 7.74 0.00 -11.33
CA GLY A 190 9.19 -0.15 -11.26
C GLY A 190 9.74 -0.44 -9.85
N ALA A 191 8.95 -1.07 -8.98
CA ALA A 191 9.46 -1.64 -7.72
C ALA A 191 10.60 -2.64 -7.98
N ASP A 192 11.57 -2.67 -7.07
CA ASP A 192 12.81 -3.46 -7.14
C ASP A 192 12.75 -4.77 -6.33
N GLY A 193 11.73 -4.91 -5.50
CA GLY A 193 11.43 -6.12 -4.72
C GLY A 193 10.09 -5.95 -4.01
N ALA A 194 9.55 -7.06 -3.49
CA ALA A 194 8.35 -7.06 -2.68
C ALA A 194 8.54 -7.82 -1.36
N ILE A 195 7.96 -7.27 -0.32
CA ILE A 195 7.82 -7.88 0.99
C ILE A 195 6.33 -8.07 1.29
N ASP A 196 5.96 -9.28 1.70
CA ASP A 196 4.64 -9.59 2.24
C ASP A 196 4.75 -9.75 3.76
N ILE A 197 4.03 -8.91 4.50
CA ILE A 197 3.95 -8.98 5.96
C ILE A 197 2.66 -9.74 6.31
N SER A 198 2.81 -10.89 6.96
CA SER A 198 1.68 -11.74 7.33
C SER A 198 1.82 -12.26 8.76
N PRO A 199 0.73 -12.42 9.52
CA PRO A 199 0.80 -13.09 10.81
C PRO A 199 1.19 -14.55 10.63
N PHE A 200 1.93 -15.11 11.58
CA PHE A 200 2.29 -16.52 11.55
C PHE A 200 1.06 -17.41 11.47
N SER A 201 1.12 -18.45 10.64
CA SER A 201 0.02 -19.36 10.33
C SER A 201 -1.21 -18.73 9.64
N CYS A 202 -1.13 -17.50 9.17
CA CYS A 202 -2.21 -16.90 8.39
C CYS A 202 -2.40 -17.63 7.05
N MET A 203 -3.64 -18.04 6.78
CA MET A 203 -4.00 -18.71 5.53
C MET A 203 -3.66 -17.87 4.28
N ASN A 204 -3.93 -16.56 4.31
CA ASN A 204 -3.62 -15.66 3.20
C ASN A 204 -2.10 -15.66 2.90
N GLY A 205 -1.27 -15.49 3.93
CA GLY A 205 0.19 -15.49 3.81
C GLY A 205 0.74 -16.81 3.27
N ILE A 206 0.25 -17.96 3.76
CA ILE A 206 0.67 -19.29 3.29
C ILE A 206 0.32 -19.50 1.81
N ILE A 207 -0.89 -19.11 1.40
CA ILE A 207 -1.32 -19.24 0.00
C ILE A 207 -0.49 -18.33 -0.91
N CYS A 208 -0.28 -17.08 -0.49
CA CYS A 208 0.58 -16.12 -1.17
C CYS A 208 2.01 -16.67 -1.34
N GLU A 209 2.63 -17.15 -0.27
CA GLU A 209 3.96 -17.74 -0.29
C GLU A 209 4.06 -18.92 -1.27
N ALA A 210 3.03 -19.75 -1.36
CA ALA A 210 2.99 -20.87 -2.30
C ALA A 210 2.95 -20.43 -3.78
N VAL A 211 2.32 -19.29 -4.09
CA VAL A 211 2.21 -18.79 -5.48
C VAL A 211 3.33 -17.82 -5.88
N TYR A 212 3.98 -17.15 -4.91
CA TYR A 212 5.04 -16.17 -5.18
C TYR A 212 6.21 -16.67 -6.02
N PRO A 213 6.67 -17.94 -5.96
CA PRO A 213 7.69 -18.43 -6.87
C PRO A 213 7.29 -18.33 -8.36
N ARG A 214 6.00 -18.49 -8.67
CA ARG A 214 5.49 -18.32 -10.04
C ARG A 214 5.36 -16.84 -10.39
N VAL A 215 4.76 -16.05 -9.49
CA VAL A 215 4.64 -14.58 -9.67
C VAL A 215 6.01 -13.95 -9.90
N SER A 216 7.01 -14.29 -9.08
CA SER A 216 8.39 -13.81 -9.22
C SER A 216 8.95 -14.10 -10.62
N ARG A 217 8.83 -15.33 -11.12
CA ARG A 217 9.33 -15.69 -12.47
C ARG A 217 8.63 -14.90 -13.58
N ASP A 218 7.31 -14.75 -13.47
CA ASP A 218 6.50 -14.03 -14.45
C ASP A 218 6.77 -12.51 -14.41
N LEU A 219 7.27 -11.99 -13.27
CA LEU A 219 7.74 -10.61 -13.07
C LEU A 219 9.27 -10.48 -13.18
N ASP A 220 9.88 -11.13 -14.19
CA ASP A 220 11.32 -11.04 -14.48
C ASP A 220 12.24 -11.50 -13.33
N ASN A 221 11.81 -12.48 -12.54
CA ASN A 221 12.49 -12.94 -11.31
C ASN A 221 12.64 -11.80 -10.29
N LEU A 222 11.55 -11.05 -10.04
CA LEU A 222 11.45 -10.06 -8.96
C LEU A 222 11.68 -10.74 -7.60
N PRO A 223 12.56 -10.23 -6.73
CA PRO A 223 12.69 -10.74 -5.36
C PRO A 223 11.40 -10.52 -4.57
N ILE A 224 10.80 -11.59 -4.07
CA ILE A 224 9.61 -11.54 -3.21
C ILE A 224 9.93 -12.31 -1.92
N ARG A 225 9.69 -11.70 -0.76
CA ARG A 225 9.95 -12.31 0.55
C ARG A 225 8.75 -12.16 1.48
N VAL A 226 8.34 -13.25 2.12
CA VAL A 226 7.32 -13.24 3.16
C VAL A 226 8.00 -13.13 4.52
N PHE A 227 7.56 -12.17 5.32
CA PHE A 227 7.94 -12.00 6.72
C PHE A 227 6.76 -12.35 7.61
N TYR A 228 6.89 -13.46 8.34
CA TYR A 228 5.89 -13.87 9.30
C TYR A 228 6.13 -13.22 10.66
N PHE A 229 5.08 -12.60 11.20
CA PHE A 229 5.08 -12.07 12.56
C PHE A 229 4.44 -13.07 13.53
N ASP A 230 5.21 -13.56 14.50
CA ASP A 230 4.77 -14.50 15.55
C ASP A 230 4.89 -13.93 16.97
N GLY A 231 5.22 -12.64 17.10
CA GLY A 231 5.46 -11.98 18.39
C GLY A 231 6.79 -12.34 19.06
N THR A 232 7.67 -13.09 18.39
CA THR A 232 9.04 -13.37 18.86
C THR A 232 10.05 -12.45 18.20
N ASP A 233 11.07 -12.04 18.95
CA ASP A 233 12.14 -11.18 18.43
C ASP A 233 13.14 -12.03 17.62
N ARG A 234 13.00 -12.02 16.30
CA ARG A 234 13.96 -12.62 15.37
C ARG A 234 14.91 -11.54 14.83
N ASP A 235 16.13 -11.93 14.44
CA ASP A 235 17.10 -11.05 13.77
C ASP A 235 16.62 -10.70 12.35
N HIS A 236 15.60 -9.83 12.26
CA HIS A 236 15.00 -9.37 11.01
C HIS A 236 15.93 -8.45 10.21
N ASP A 237 16.94 -7.85 10.84
CA ASP A 237 17.87 -6.93 10.17
C ASP A 237 18.71 -7.65 9.12
N ARG A 238 19.24 -8.83 9.46
CA ARG A 238 20.00 -9.65 8.51
C ARG A 238 19.15 -10.09 7.33
N ASP A 239 17.91 -10.50 7.58
CA ASP A 239 17.00 -10.96 6.53
C ASP A 239 16.65 -9.82 5.56
N VAL A 240 16.42 -8.60 6.08
CA VAL A 240 16.18 -7.41 5.27
C VAL A 240 17.42 -7.01 4.49
N GLU A 241 18.61 -7.05 5.11
CA GLU A 241 19.88 -6.73 4.45
C GLU A 241 20.13 -7.64 3.24
N ILE A 242 19.99 -8.96 3.42
CA ILE A 242 20.12 -9.95 2.35
C ILE A 242 19.09 -9.68 1.25
N PHE A 243 17.84 -9.39 1.64
CA PHE A 243 16.78 -9.09 0.68
C PHE A 243 17.06 -7.82 -0.14
N LEU A 244 17.57 -6.76 0.49
CA LEU A 244 17.92 -5.52 -0.20
C LEU A 244 19.08 -5.71 -1.18
N GLU A 245 20.04 -6.59 -0.89
CA GLU A 245 21.09 -6.94 -1.86
C GLU A 245 20.52 -7.65 -3.09
N LEU A 246 19.54 -8.55 -2.90
CA LEU A 246 18.81 -9.18 -4.01
C LEU A 246 18.02 -8.15 -4.83
N ALA A 247 17.34 -7.20 -4.17
CA ALA A 247 16.61 -6.12 -4.83
C ALA A 247 17.55 -5.18 -5.61
N ASN A 248 18.72 -4.83 -5.05
CA ASN A 248 19.74 -4.06 -5.73
C ASN A 248 20.29 -4.79 -6.98
N THR A 249 20.50 -6.11 -6.88
CA THR A 249 20.91 -6.93 -8.02
C THR A 249 19.83 -6.97 -9.10
N TYR A 250 18.56 -7.16 -8.72
CA TYR A 250 17.43 -7.11 -9.64
C TYR A 250 17.31 -5.75 -10.34
N ARG A 251 17.43 -4.64 -9.59
CA ARG A 251 17.35 -3.28 -10.12
C ARG A 251 18.29 -3.02 -11.29
N ARG A 252 19.50 -3.60 -11.28
CA ARG A 252 20.49 -3.44 -12.36
C ARG A 252 20.07 -4.10 -13.68
N ARG A 253 19.14 -5.06 -13.63
CA ARG A 253 18.68 -5.85 -14.79
C ARG A 253 17.17 -5.73 -15.06
N LYS A 254 16.43 -4.96 -14.26
CA LYS A 254 14.97 -4.86 -14.38
C LYS A 254 14.57 -4.25 -15.72
N LYS A 255 13.43 -4.67 -16.24
CA LYS A 255 12.89 -4.17 -17.51
C LYS A 255 11.98 -2.97 -17.33
N VAL A 256 11.27 -2.90 -16.20
CA VAL A 256 10.35 -1.81 -15.88
C VAL A 256 11.11 -0.71 -15.14
N PRO A 257 11.34 0.46 -15.76
CA PRO A 257 12.00 1.57 -15.07
C PRO A 257 11.08 2.15 -14.00
N ARG A 258 11.70 2.62 -12.90
CA ARG A 258 10.98 3.35 -11.85
C ARG A 258 10.66 4.76 -12.33
N VAL A 259 9.43 5.20 -12.10
CA VAL A 259 9.05 6.60 -12.23
C VAL A 259 9.37 7.30 -10.91
N TYR A 260 10.10 8.41 -10.97
CA TYR A 260 10.40 9.22 -9.80
C TYR A 260 9.56 10.51 -9.83
N PRO A 261 9.08 10.99 -8.68
CA PRO A 261 8.54 12.35 -8.59
C PRO A 261 9.59 13.40 -8.94
N ASP A 262 9.15 14.56 -9.45
CA ASP A 262 10.00 15.64 -9.97
C ASP A 262 11.07 16.18 -8.99
N ARG A 263 10.85 15.99 -7.68
CA ARG A 263 11.79 16.39 -6.62
C ARG A 263 13.03 15.52 -6.50
N PHE A 264 13.07 14.34 -7.13
CA PHE A 264 14.25 13.48 -7.12
C PHE A 264 15.31 13.99 -8.10
N THR A 265 16.49 14.28 -7.55
CA THR A 265 17.68 14.68 -8.30
C THR A 265 18.54 13.46 -8.60
N ASP A 266 19.26 13.51 -9.72
CA ASP A 266 20.25 12.50 -10.09
C ASP A 266 21.41 12.40 -9.08
#